data_AF-A0AAJ4LVE2-F1
#
_entry.id   AF-A0AAJ4LVE2-F1
#
_cell.length_a   1.000
_cell.length_b   1.000
_cell.length_c   1.000
_cell.angle_alpha   90.00
_cell.angle_beta   90.00
_cell.angle_gamma   90.00
#
_symmetry.space_group_name_H-M   'P 1'
#
loop_
_entity.id
_entity.type
_entity.pdbx_description
1 polymer ?
#
loop_
_entity_poly.entity_id
_entity_poly.type
_entity_poly.pdbx_seq_one_letter_code
_entity_poly.pdbx_strand_id
1 'polypeptide(L)'
;MKLFIAFCTLLLPCVVQASTLESPPLYDFIVSVLGPQGVSAVAVFCVVGYLWAMVRQMINPEQLSKLPKWLIDLLEFFAANKGYAKNLEHHDPQFIKRIRPK
;
A
#
# COMPACT_ATOMS: atom_id res chain seq x y z
N MET A 1 20.65 -17.06 10.01
CA MET A 1 21.52 -16.21 9.14
C MET A 1 21.37 -16.52 7.65
N LYS A 2 21.46 -17.78 7.18
CA LYS A 2 21.37 -18.11 5.75
C LYS A 2 20.09 -17.61 5.06
N LEU A 3 18.95 -17.69 5.74
CA LEU A 3 17.64 -17.25 5.23
C LEU A 3 17.50 -15.72 5.16
N PHE A 4 18.10 -15.00 6.12
CA PHE A 4 18.17 -13.53 6.12
C PHE A 4 19.09 -13.01 5.01
N ILE A 5 20.25 -13.66 4.82
CA ILE A 5 21.18 -13.33 3.73
C ILE A 5 20.53 -13.61 2.37
N ALA A 6 19.84 -14.74 2.21
CA ALA A 6 19.09 -15.07 0.99
C ALA A 6 18.00 -14.03 0.67
N PHE A 7 17.26 -13.60 1.69
CA PHE A 7 16.25 -12.54 1.57
C PHE A 7 16.87 -11.20 1.17
N CYS A 8 17.98 -10.79 1.80
CA CYS A 8 18.71 -9.59 1.41
C CYS A 8 19.26 -9.67 -0.02
N THR A 9 19.77 -10.82 -0.46
CA THR A 9 20.30 -10.99 -1.83
C THR A 9 19.21 -10.97 -2.90
N LEU A 10 17.99 -11.42 -2.58
CA LEU A 10 16.85 -11.35 -3.50
C LEU A 10 16.33 -9.92 -3.66
N LEU A 11 16.54 -9.05 -2.66
CA LEU A 11 16.11 -7.65 -2.70
C LEU A 11 17.11 -6.72 -3.40
N LEU A 12 18.40 -7.08 -3.47
CA LEU A 12 19.46 -6.31 -4.14
C LEU A 12 19.15 -5.84 -5.58
N PRO A 13 18.68 -6.70 -6.50
CA PRO A 13 18.39 -6.27 -7.88
C PRO A 13 17.26 -5.22 -7.93
N CYS A 14 16.30 -5.29 -7.01
CA CYS A 14 15.20 -4.33 -6.91
C CYS A 14 15.69 -2.94 -6.43
N VAL A 15 16.68 -2.91 -5.54
CA VAL A 15 17.32 -1.67 -5.05
C VAL A 15 18.17 -1.02 -6.15
N VAL A 16 18.89 -1.81 -6.95
CA VAL A 16 19.71 -1.31 -8.07
C VAL A 16 18.83 -0.68 -9.16
N GLN A 17 17.68 -1.28 -9.50
CA GLN A 17 16.73 -0.67 -10.43
C GLN A 17 16.07 0.59 -9.86
N ALA A 18 15.80 0.63 -8.56
CA ALA A 18 15.28 1.82 -7.89
C ALA A 18 16.29 2.99 -7.93
N SER A 19 17.60 2.71 -7.83
CA SER A 19 18.63 3.76 -7.88
C SER A 19 18.83 4.42 -9.24
N THR A 20 18.35 3.80 -10.33
CA THR A 20 18.43 4.34 -11.70
C THR A 20 17.22 5.15 -12.12
N LEU A 21 16.16 5.15 -11.31
CA LEU A 21 14.95 5.93 -11.57
C LEU A 21 15.14 7.34 -11.02
N GLU A 22 14.73 8.35 -11.79
CA GLU A 22 14.60 9.70 -11.27
C GLU A 22 13.71 9.67 -10.02
N SER A 23 14.16 10.35 -8.97
CA SER A 23 13.38 10.49 -7.75
C SER A 23 12.06 11.17 -8.08
N PRO A 24 10.92 10.63 -7.64
CA PRO A 24 9.66 11.30 -7.86
C PRO A 24 9.67 12.65 -7.11
N PRO A 25 9.09 13.74 -7.65
CA PRO A 25 9.16 15.07 -7.04
C PRO A 25 8.65 15.12 -5.59
N LEU A 26 7.71 14.23 -5.26
CA LEU A 26 7.19 14.07 -3.89
C LEU A 26 8.23 13.49 -2.92
N TYR A 27 9.08 12.57 -3.39
CA TYR A 27 10.18 12.02 -2.59
C TYR A 27 11.18 13.12 -2.23
N ASP A 28 11.60 13.90 -3.22
CA ASP A 28 12.55 15.00 -3.01
C ASP A 28 11.98 16.08 -2.09
N PHE A 29 10.68 16.37 -2.20
CA PHE A 29 9.99 17.27 -1.27
C PHE A 29 10.01 16.73 0.17
N ILE A 30 9.67 15.45 0.38
CA ILE A 30 9.65 14.87 1.74
C ILE A 30 11.05 14.84 2.35
N VAL A 31 12.06 14.44 1.57
CA VAL A 31 13.45 14.39 2.03
C VAL A 31 14.00 15.79 2.31
N SER A 32 13.63 16.80 1.52
CA SER A 32 14.06 18.19 1.77
C SER A 32 13.42 18.80 3.02
N VAL A 33 12.17 18.46 3.34
CA VAL A 33 11.46 18.98 4.52
C VAL A 33 11.89 18.27 5.81
N LEU A 34 12.07 16.95 5.79
CA LEU A 34 12.41 16.14 6.97
C LEU A 34 13.91 15.87 7.13
N GLY A 35 14.72 16.33 6.18
CA GLY A 35 16.16 16.13 6.17
C GLY A 35 16.55 14.64 6.19
N PRO A 36 17.58 14.23 6.95
CA PRO A 36 18.05 12.84 6.98
C PRO A 36 16.98 11.82 7.41
N GLN A 37 15.97 12.26 8.17
CA GLN A 37 14.86 11.40 8.60
C GLN A 37 13.78 11.22 7.51
N GLY A 38 13.80 12.02 6.45
CA GLY A 38 12.84 11.89 5.35
C GLY A 38 12.97 10.57 4.61
N VAL A 39 14.21 10.09 4.41
CA VAL A 39 14.46 8.79 3.75
C VAL A 39 13.87 7.64 4.55
N SER A 40 14.08 7.63 5.87
CA SER A 40 13.53 6.58 6.74
C SER A 40 12.02 6.68 6.85
N ALA A 41 11.46 7.89 6.91
CA ALA A 41 10.02 8.10 6.91
C ALA A 41 9.36 7.54 5.64
N VAL A 42 9.90 7.87 4.45
CA VAL A 42 9.39 7.33 3.19
C VAL A 42 9.52 5.81 3.16
N ALA A 43 10.67 5.26 3.56
CA ALA A 43 10.87 3.82 3.61
C ALA A 43 9.83 3.12 4.50
N VAL A 44 9.55 3.67 5.69
CA VAL A 44 8.52 3.14 6.59
C VAL A 44 7.13 3.21 5.95
N PHE A 45 6.75 4.34 5.35
CA PHE A 45 5.47 4.47 4.65
C PHE A 45 5.32 3.48 3.50
N CYS A 46 6.37 3.28 2.69
CA CYS A 46 6.38 2.31 1.61
C CYS A 46 6.25 0.87 2.12
N VAL A 47 7.00 0.49 3.16
CA VAL A 47 6.94 -0.86 3.74
C VAL A 47 5.57 -1.12 4.35
N VAL A 48 5.04 -0.20 5.16
CA VAL A 48 3.72 -0.34 5.79
C VAL A 48 2.62 -0.37 4.74
N GLY A 49 2.67 0.50 3.72
CA GLY A 49 1.72 0.53 2.62
C GLY A 49 1.73 -0.77 1.81
N TYR A 50 2.93 -1.30 1.52
CA TYR A 50 3.08 -2.58 0.82
C TYR A 50 2.51 -3.75 1.63
N LEU A 51 2.84 -3.83 2.93
CA LEU A 51 2.29 -4.86 3.81
C LEU A 51 0.77 -4.77 3.88
N TRP A 52 0.22 -3.55 3.98
CA TRP A 52 -1.21 -3.35 3.95
C TRP A 52 -1.85 -3.78 2.63
N ALA A 53 -1.23 -3.48 1.49
CA ALA A 53 -1.72 -3.93 0.18
C ALA A 53 -1.77 -5.46 0.08
N MET A 54 -0.75 -6.16 0.60
CA MET A 54 -0.75 -7.64 0.66
C MET A 54 -1.85 -8.17 1.60
N VAL A 55 -1.97 -7.61 2.80
CA VAL A 55 -3.02 -7.99 3.76
C VAL A 55 -4.42 -7.74 3.17
N ARG A 56 -4.62 -6.62 2.48
CA ARG A 56 -5.89 -6.28 1.82
C ARG A 56 -6.31 -7.32 0.79
N GLN A 57 -5.37 -7.92 0.06
CA GLN A 57 -5.68 -9.00 -0.91
C GLN A 57 -6.26 -10.25 -0.22
N MET A 58 -5.94 -10.47 1.05
CA MET A 58 -6.46 -11.61 1.83
C MET A 58 -7.83 -11.34 2.47
N ILE A 59 -8.24 -10.08 2.59
CA ILE A 59 -9.50 -9.70 3.25
C ILE A 59 -10.63 -9.72 2.23
N ASN A 60 -11.70 -10.46 2.55
CA ASN A 60 -12.88 -10.50 1.71
C ASN A 60 -13.62 -9.13 1.74
N PRO A 61 -13.98 -8.55 0.59
CA PRO A 61 -14.80 -7.34 0.50
C PRO A 61 -16.07 -7.35 1.39
N GLU A 62 -16.70 -8.51 1.62
CA GLU A 62 -17.86 -8.64 2.52
C GLU A 62 -17.53 -8.37 4.01
N GLN A 63 -16.29 -8.58 4.43
CA GLN A 63 -15.85 -8.26 5.79
C GLN A 63 -15.61 -6.74 5.92
N LEU A 64 -15.01 -6.12 4.90
CA LEU A 64 -14.76 -4.69 4.84
C LEU A 64 -16.05 -3.87 4.72
N SER A 65 -17.08 -4.37 4.04
CA SER A 65 -18.38 -3.67 3.87
C SER A 65 -19.10 -3.37 5.20
N LYS A 66 -18.75 -4.09 6.28
CA LYS A 66 -19.26 -3.88 7.63
C LYS A 66 -18.72 -2.60 8.28
N LEU A 67 -17.57 -2.09 7.83
CA LEU A 67 -16.94 -0.89 8.37
C LEU A 67 -17.66 0.39 7.91
N PRO A 68 -17.55 1.51 8.65
CA PRO A 68 -18.09 2.79 8.20
C PRO A 68 -17.43 3.25 6.90
N LYS A 69 -18.19 3.95 6.04
CA LYS A 69 -17.77 4.32 4.68
C LYS A 69 -16.42 5.04 4.65
N TRP A 70 -16.21 6.01 5.55
CA TRP A 70 -14.96 6.76 5.63
C TRP A 70 -13.75 5.87 5.92
N LEU A 71 -13.92 4.82 6.72
CA LEU A 71 -12.85 3.88 7.05
C LEU A 71 -12.54 2.96 5.87
N ILE A 72 -13.57 2.50 5.15
CA ILE A 72 -13.38 1.77 3.89
C ILE A 72 -12.59 2.63 2.88
N ASP A 73 -12.99 3.88 2.70
CA ASP A 73 -12.30 4.82 1.81
C ASP A 73 -10.82 5.02 2.18
N LEU A 74 -10.53 5.13 3.48
CA LEU A 74 -9.16 5.28 4.00
C LEU A 74 -8.32 4.02 3.75
N LEU A 75 -8.87 2.85 4.07
CA LEU A 75 -8.20 1.56 3.92
C LEU A 75 -7.95 1.19 2.45
N GLU A 76 -8.91 1.46 1.56
CA GLU A 76 -8.76 1.25 0.11
C GLU A 76 -7.79 2.26 -0.52
N PHE A 77 -7.71 3.48 0.02
CA PHE A 77 -6.72 4.47 -0.40
C PHE A 77 -5.29 4.02 -0.04
N PHE A 78 -5.06 3.58 1.20
CA PHE A 78 -3.75 3.06 1.61
C PHE A 78 -3.34 1.78 0.87
N ALA A 79 -4.31 0.97 0.45
CA ALA A 79 -4.04 -0.21 -0.35
C ALA A 79 -3.79 0.10 -1.84
N ALA A 80 -3.84 1.38 -2.25
CA ALA A 80 -3.83 1.82 -3.65
C ALA A 80 -4.89 1.10 -4.51
N ASN A 81 -5.99 0.67 -3.90
CA ASN A 81 -6.95 -0.27 -4.48
C ASN A 81 -8.31 0.39 -4.81
N LYS A 82 -8.47 1.67 -4.43
CA LYS A 82 -9.67 2.50 -4.69
C LYS A 82 -10.08 2.62 -6.16
N GLY A 83 -9.16 2.38 -7.10
CA GLY A 83 -9.42 2.36 -8.55
C GLY A 83 -9.70 0.96 -9.11
N TYR A 84 -8.92 -0.05 -8.70
CA TYR A 84 -9.05 -1.42 -9.19
C TYR A 84 -10.32 -2.10 -8.66
N ALA A 85 -10.65 -1.91 -7.38
CA ALA A 85 -11.85 -2.49 -6.78
C ALA A 85 -13.16 -1.98 -7.42
N LYS A 86 -13.20 -0.75 -7.94
CA LYS A 86 -14.38 -0.21 -8.62
C LYS A 86 -14.66 -0.85 -9.98
N ASN A 87 -13.65 -1.44 -10.61
CA ASN A 87 -13.79 -2.06 -11.92
C ASN A 87 -14.44 -3.45 -11.85
N LEU A 88 -14.47 -4.07 -10.66
CA LEU A 88 -15.09 -5.36 -10.42
C LEU A 88 -16.05 -5.22 -9.24
N GLU A 89 -17.35 -5.14 -9.50
CA GLU A 89 -18.39 -4.88 -8.49
C GLU A 89 -18.32 -5.81 -7.25
N HIS A 90 -17.88 -7.06 -7.45
CA HIS A 90 -17.69 -8.03 -6.36
C HIS A 90 -16.45 -7.79 -5.49
N HIS A 91 -15.52 -6.96 -5.94
CA HIS A 91 -14.30 -6.59 -5.21
C HIS A 91 -14.42 -5.25 -4.47
N ASP A 92 -15.46 -4.47 -4.74
CA ASP A 92 -15.74 -3.19 -4.06
C ASP A 92 -16.55 -3.42 -2.76
N PRO A 93 -15.93 -3.28 -1.58
CA PRO A 93 -16.66 -3.37 -0.31
C PRO A 93 -17.76 -2.31 -0.16
N GLN A 94 -17.66 -1.15 -0.82
CA GLN A 94 -18.73 -0.14 -0.82
C GLN A 94 -19.90 -0.53 -1.71
N PHE A 95 -19.65 -1.20 -2.84
CA PHE A 95 -20.72 -1.77 -3.66
C PHE A 95 -21.50 -2.81 -2.86
N ILE A 96 -20.81 -3.75 -2.23
CA ILE A 96 -21.43 -4.78 -1.37
C ILE A 96 -22.25 -4.14 -0.23
N LYS A 97 -21.72 -3.09 0.41
CA LYS A 97 -22.43 -2.36 1.48
C LYS A 97 -23.74 -1.73 0.98
N ARG A 98 -23.78 -1.24 -0.27
CA ARG A 98 -24.97 -0.63 -0.87
C ARG A 98 -26.05 -1.67 -1.22
N ILE A 99 -25.66 -2.82 -1.77
CA ILE A 99 -26.60 -3.86 -2.20
C ILE A 99 -27.07 -4.78 -1.07
N ARG A 100 -26.27 -4.92 0.01
CA ARG A 100 -26.58 -5.72 1.20
C ARG A 100 -26.37 -4.88 2.47
N PRO A 101 -27.20 -3.84 2.70
CA PRO A 101 -27.15 -3.08 3.94
C PRO A 101 -27.52 -4.01 5.10
N LYS A 102 -26.65 -4.08 6.12
CA LYS A 102 -26.96 -4.69 7.42
C LYS A 102 -27.43 -3.63 8.38
#